data_AF-A0A8T5RPN2-F1
#
_entry.id   AF-A0A8T5RPN2-F1
#
_cell.length_a   1.000
_cell.length_b   1.000
_cell.length_c   1.000
_cell.angle_alpha   90.00
_cell.angle_beta   90.00
_cell.angle_gamma   90.00
#
_symmetry.space_group_name_H-M   'P 1'
#
loop_
_entity.id
_entity.type
_entity.pdbx_description
1 polymer ?
#
loop_
_entity_poly.entity_id
_entity_poly.type
_entity_poly.pdbx_seq_one_letter_code
_entity_poly.pdbx_strand_id
1 'polypeptide(L)'
;FENINYILDMGTGTGIIPILLLYLLKKIPKCNLKIYASDILEEVLTCAKNNENLNGFNSKIHYIHSNLFKSFPNSLKNLFDIIIFNPPYLPPINEYNFRDLSNKKDFCWNGGKWGIEIFKEFLNEVREFLNLTHECYIYYISSSRGNQKKLNNLIEEKRFKNQVLEKKHIFFEDIILNRLIPSDF
;
A
#
# COMPACT_ATOMS: atom_id res chain seq x y z
N PHE A 1 0.97 20.74 -0.56
CA PHE A 1 1.92 19.82 0.13
C PHE A 1 2.33 20.32 1.52
N GLU A 2 1.84 21.47 2.01
CA GLU A 2 2.33 22.06 3.27
C GLU A 2 2.03 21.24 4.54
N ASN A 3 1.14 20.24 4.47
CA ASN A 3 0.71 19.43 5.62
C ASN A 3 0.99 17.92 5.50
N ILE A 4 1.84 17.48 4.56
CA ILE A 4 2.18 16.05 4.42
C ILE A 4 3.48 15.79 5.17
N ASN A 5 3.40 15.01 6.24
CA ASN A 5 4.49 14.71 7.16
C ASN A 5 4.76 13.20 7.27
N TYR A 6 3.78 12.34 7.03
CA TYR A 6 3.89 10.90 7.24
C TYR A 6 3.38 10.12 6.04
N ILE A 7 4.26 9.30 5.45
CA ILE A 7 3.91 8.37 4.37
C ILE A 7 4.17 6.94 4.80
N LEU A 8 3.23 6.05 4.50
CA LEU A 8 3.39 4.60 4.63
C LEU A 8 3.39 3.94 3.25
N ASP A 9 4.38 3.08 3.00
CA ASP A 9 4.36 2.10 1.91
C ASP A 9 3.97 0.72 2.46
N MET A 10 2.74 0.28 2.16
CA MET A 10 2.18 -1.00 2.60
C MET A 10 2.51 -2.11 1.60
N GLY A 11 3.07 -3.22 2.08
CA GLY A 11 3.59 -4.29 1.23
C GLY A 11 4.82 -3.83 0.44
N THR A 12 5.82 -3.29 1.15
CA THR A 12 6.92 -2.53 0.53
C THR A 12 7.79 -3.34 -0.43
N GLY A 13 7.80 -4.68 -0.30
CA GLY A 13 8.59 -5.51 -1.20
C GLY A 13 10.07 -5.15 -1.12
N THR A 14 10.65 -4.81 -2.26
CA THR A 14 12.07 -4.41 -2.36
C THR A 14 12.38 -3.04 -1.76
N GLY A 15 11.39 -2.28 -1.27
CA GLY A 15 11.58 -0.93 -0.76
C GLY A 15 11.73 0.15 -1.83
N ILE A 16 11.42 -0.16 -3.10
CA ILE A 16 11.68 0.75 -4.22
C ILE A 16 10.89 2.07 -4.11
N ILE A 17 9.63 2.02 -3.64
CA ILE A 17 8.78 3.20 -3.47
C ILE A 17 9.34 4.15 -2.40
N PRO A 18 9.61 3.72 -1.16
CA PRO A 18 10.13 4.61 -0.13
C PRO A 18 11.55 5.12 -0.47
N ILE A 19 12.38 4.33 -1.14
CA ILE A 19 13.70 4.78 -1.63
C ILE A 19 13.55 5.87 -2.71
N LEU A 20 12.61 5.70 -3.65
CA LEU A 20 12.33 6.73 -4.66
C LEU A 20 11.85 8.03 -4.02
N LEU A 21 10.96 7.94 -3.02
CA LEU A 21 10.51 9.11 -2.26
C LEU A 21 11.70 9.84 -1.63
N LEU A 22 12.66 9.13 -1.02
CA LEU A 22 13.87 9.76 -0.47
C LEU A 22 14.71 10.49 -1.53
N TYR A 23 14.82 9.95 -2.74
CA TYR A 23 15.48 10.66 -3.86
C TYR A 23 14.74 11.93 -4.27
N LEU A 24 13.40 11.90 -4.28
CA LEU A 24 12.59 13.09 -4.58
C LEU A 24 12.73 14.13 -3.47
N LEU A 25 12.74 13.73 -2.20
CA LEU A 25 12.91 14.62 -1.05
C LEU A 25 14.25 15.38 -1.08
N LYS A 26 15.33 14.78 -1.59
CA LYS A 26 16.61 15.49 -1.78
C LYS A 26 16.47 16.74 -2.65
N LYS A 27 15.44 16.82 -3.51
CA LYS A 27 15.16 17.97 -4.38
C LYS A 27 14.21 18.99 -3.74
N ILE A 28 13.61 18.69 -2.60
CA ILE A 28 12.62 19.54 -1.92
C ILE A 28 13.22 20.06 -0.62
N PRO A 29 13.80 21.28 -0.61
CA PRO A 29 14.38 21.85 0.60
C PRO A 29 13.31 22.01 1.70
N LYS A 30 13.69 21.75 2.96
CA LYS A 30 12.86 21.90 4.18
C LYS A 30 11.66 20.94 4.29
N CYS A 31 11.64 19.82 3.57
CA CYS A 31 10.61 18.79 3.77
C CYS A 31 10.99 17.86 4.94
N ASN A 32 10.18 17.81 6.00
CA ASN A 32 10.36 16.94 7.17
C ASN A 32 9.47 15.68 7.09
N LEU A 33 9.50 15.02 5.93
CA LEU A 33 8.69 13.82 5.70
C LEU A 33 9.31 12.61 6.42
N LYS A 34 8.49 11.89 7.19
CA LYS A 34 8.80 10.59 7.76
C LYS A 34 8.19 9.50 6.90
N ILE A 35 9.04 8.54 6.51
CA ILE A 35 8.64 7.44 5.63
C ILE A 35 8.66 6.14 6.42
N TYR A 36 7.55 5.43 6.34
CA TYR A 36 7.35 4.11 6.91
C TYR A 36 7.16 3.11 5.79
N ALA A 37 7.63 1.89 6.01
CA ALA A 37 7.49 0.79 5.07
C ALA A 37 7.12 -0.46 5.84
N SER A 38 6.10 -1.19 5.40
CA SER A 38 5.65 -2.41 6.07
C SER A 38 5.49 -3.56 5.11
N ASP A 39 5.78 -4.77 5.58
CA ASP A 39 5.56 -6.00 4.85
C ASP A 39 5.27 -7.13 5.83
N ILE A 40 4.59 -8.16 5.34
CA ILE A 40 4.30 -9.39 6.09
C ILE A 40 5.50 -10.34 6.09
N LEU A 41 6.43 -10.20 5.15
CA LEU A 41 7.62 -11.04 5.04
C LEU A 41 8.86 -10.33 5.60
N GLU A 42 9.39 -10.82 6.71
CA GLU A 42 10.58 -10.25 7.36
C GLU A 42 11.84 -10.27 6.47
N GLU A 43 12.02 -11.32 5.69
CA GLU A 43 13.12 -11.44 4.71
C GLU A 43 13.06 -10.36 3.62
N VAL A 44 11.86 -9.94 3.23
CA VAL A 44 11.63 -8.89 2.24
C VAL A 44 11.97 -7.52 2.84
N LEU A 45 11.62 -7.27 4.10
CA LEU A 45 12.06 -6.06 4.82
C LEU A 45 13.59 -6.02 4.98
N THR A 46 14.24 -7.16 5.16
CA THR A 46 15.71 -7.24 5.19
C THR A 46 16.29 -6.85 3.82
N CYS A 47 15.70 -7.32 2.72
CA CYS A 47 16.05 -6.88 1.38
C CYS A 47 15.86 -5.36 1.19
N ALA A 48 14.72 -4.82 1.60
CA ALA A 48 14.42 -3.39 1.50
C ALA A 48 15.43 -2.51 2.27
N LYS A 49 15.78 -2.90 3.51
CA LYS A 49 16.83 -2.25 4.31
C LYS A 49 18.19 -2.27 3.61
N ASN A 50 18.56 -3.40 3.02
CA ASN A 50 19.81 -3.50 2.26
C ASN A 50 19.78 -2.58 1.03
N ASN A 51 18.66 -2.53 0.31
CA ASN A 51 18.50 -1.65 -0.84
C ASN A 51 18.58 -0.17 -0.44
N GLU A 52 17.99 0.23 0.68
CA GLU A 52 18.12 1.58 1.22
C GLU A 52 19.58 1.95 1.49
N ASN A 53 20.33 1.04 2.11
CA ASN A 53 21.75 1.24 2.40
C ASN A 53 22.58 1.32 1.11
N LEU A 54 22.30 0.47 0.12
CA LEU A 54 22.94 0.50 -1.20
C LEU A 54 22.69 1.82 -1.94
N ASN A 55 21.55 2.49 -1.69
CA ASN A 55 21.23 3.80 -2.24
C ASN A 55 21.74 4.97 -1.38
N GLY A 56 22.47 4.69 -0.30
CA GLY A 56 23.16 5.68 0.54
C GLY A 56 22.24 6.49 1.45
N PHE A 57 21.02 6.02 1.74
CA PHE A 57 20.12 6.74 2.63
C PHE A 57 20.31 6.37 4.10
N ASN A 58 20.63 5.11 4.41
CA ASN A 58 20.99 4.60 5.74
C ASN A 58 20.05 5.07 6.88
N SER A 59 19.06 4.25 7.23
CA SER A 59 18.14 4.47 8.38
C SER A 59 17.26 5.73 8.25
N LYS A 60 16.75 6.00 7.05
CA LYS A 60 15.74 7.04 6.75
C LYS A 60 14.32 6.47 6.64
N ILE A 61 14.18 5.16 6.48
CA ILE A 61 12.90 4.47 6.41
C ILE A 61 12.64 3.70 7.72
N HIS A 62 11.44 3.87 8.27
CA HIS A 62 10.97 3.11 9.44
C HIS A 62 10.28 1.83 8.98
N TYR A 63 10.94 0.68 9.14
CA TYR A 63 10.38 -0.62 8.72
C TYR A 63 9.54 -1.27 9.82
N ILE A 64 8.39 -1.83 9.43
CA ILE A 64 7.45 -2.52 10.33
C ILE A 64 7.11 -3.90 9.76
N HIS A 65 7.45 -4.96 10.48
CA HIS A 65 6.99 -6.32 10.16
C HIS A 65 5.57 -6.51 10.70
N SER A 66 4.60 -6.67 9.81
CA SER A 66 3.19 -6.76 10.17
C SER A 66 2.35 -7.40 9.06
N ASN A 67 1.32 -8.14 9.46
CA ASN A 67 0.22 -8.47 8.55
C ASN A 67 -0.74 -7.27 8.51
N LEU A 68 -0.66 -6.46 7.44
CA LEU A 68 -1.38 -5.19 7.34
C LEU A 68 -1.11 -4.35 8.59
N PHE A 69 -2.12 -3.90 9.32
CA PHE A 69 -1.94 -3.05 10.50
C PHE A 69 -1.95 -3.82 11.83
N LYS A 70 -2.08 -5.15 11.81
CA LYS A 70 -2.29 -5.99 13.01
C LYS A 70 -1.19 -5.86 14.07
N SER A 71 0.06 -5.60 13.66
CA SER A 71 1.20 -5.43 14.55
C SER A 71 1.66 -3.97 14.69
N PHE A 72 0.89 -3.01 14.17
CA PHE A 72 1.26 -1.60 14.27
C PHE A 72 1.07 -1.10 15.70
N PRO A 73 2.03 -0.34 16.26
CA PRO A 73 1.86 0.24 17.58
C PRO A 73 0.79 1.33 17.56
N ASN A 74 0.07 1.49 18.68
CA ASN A 74 -0.99 2.49 18.85
C ASN A 74 -0.52 3.93 18.59
N SER A 75 0.77 4.21 18.77
CA SER A 75 1.37 5.52 18.48
C SER A 75 1.35 5.91 17.00
N LEU A 76 1.04 4.98 16.09
CA LEU A 76 0.88 5.25 14.65
C LEU A 76 -0.60 5.40 14.22
N LYS A 77 -1.56 5.28 15.15
CA LYS A 77 -2.96 5.58 14.83
C LYS A 77 -3.13 7.07 14.49
N ASN A 78 -4.01 7.37 13.55
CA ASN A 78 -4.29 8.71 13.03
C ASN A 78 -3.06 9.49 12.53
N LEU A 79 -2.02 8.79 12.04
CA LEU A 79 -0.73 9.41 11.75
C LEU A 79 -0.50 9.66 10.26
N PHE A 80 -0.92 8.75 9.39
CA PHE A 80 -0.48 8.75 8.00
C PHE A 80 -1.32 9.69 7.13
N ASP A 81 -0.64 10.58 6.43
CA ASP A 81 -1.26 11.52 5.49
C ASP A 81 -1.35 10.91 4.09
N ILE A 82 -0.38 10.06 3.74
CA ILE A 82 -0.39 9.25 2.53
C ILE A 82 -0.12 7.80 2.89
N ILE A 83 -0.92 6.90 2.34
CA ILE A 83 -0.63 5.46 2.31
C ILE A 83 -0.53 5.03 0.85
N ILE A 84 0.52 4.32 0.49
CA ILE A 84 0.72 3.73 -0.82
C ILE A 84 0.59 2.22 -0.65
N PHE A 85 -0.17 1.57 -1.53
CA PHE A 85 -0.36 0.13 -1.47
C PHE A 85 -0.40 -0.47 -2.88
N ASN A 86 0.57 -1.33 -3.20
CA ASN A 86 0.48 -2.20 -4.36
C ASN A 86 0.04 -3.59 -3.88
N PRO A 87 -1.28 -3.84 -3.67
CA PRO A 87 -1.73 -5.09 -3.12
C PRO A 87 -1.45 -6.26 -4.06
N PRO A 88 -1.38 -7.50 -3.55
CA PRO A 88 -1.57 -8.67 -4.40
C PRO A 88 -3.00 -8.62 -4.98
N TYR A 89 -3.13 -8.38 -6.29
CA TYR A 89 -4.42 -8.10 -6.95
C TYR A 89 -4.89 -9.18 -7.93
N LEU A 90 -4.12 -10.26 -8.11
CA LEU A 90 -4.45 -11.32 -9.07
C LEU A 90 -5.23 -12.45 -8.39
N PRO A 91 -6.37 -12.89 -8.95
CA PRO A 91 -7.01 -14.12 -8.50
C PRO A 91 -6.12 -15.33 -8.84
N PRO A 92 -6.14 -16.41 -8.04
CA PRO A 92 -5.40 -17.62 -8.34
C PRO A 92 -5.87 -18.24 -9.68
N ILE A 93 -4.94 -18.84 -10.42
CA ILE A 93 -5.21 -19.46 -11.73
C ILE A 93 -6.14 -20.68 -11.61
N ASN A 94 -6.18 -21.33 -10.42
CA ASN A 94 -7.05 -22.48 -10.14
C ASN A 94 -8.01 -22.18 -8.98
N GLU A 95 -9.27 -22.61 -9.10
CA GLU A 95 -10.37 -22.38 -8.14
C GLU A 95 -10.11 -22.92 -6.71
N TYR A 96 -9.07 -23.74 -6.53
CA TYR A 96 -8.77 -24.45 -5.28
C TYR A 96 -7.60 -23.88 -4.46
N ASN A 97 -6.87 -22.87 -4.96
CA ASN A 97 -5.77 -22.29 -4.19
C ASN A 97 -6.28 -21.14 -3.31
N PHE A 98 -6.92 -21.51 -2.20
CA PHE A 98 -6.81 -20.71 -0.98
C PHE A 98 -5.32 -20.44 -0.77
N ARG A 99 -4.96 -19.17 -0.48
CA ARG A 99 -3.58 -18.73 -0.30
C ARG A 99 -2.78 -19.78 0.45
N ASP A 100 -1.83 -20.40 -0.23
CA ASP A 100 -0.91 -21.29 0.44
C ASP A 100 0.03 -20.42 1.25
N LEU A 101 -0.30 -20.22 2.53
CA LEU A 101 0.51 -19.44 3.45
C LEU A 101 1.90 -20.05 3.67
N SER A 102 2.13 -21.30 3.24
CA SER A 102 3.45 -21.93 3.22
C SER A 102 4.29 -21.56 1.98
N ASN A 103 3.65 -21.12 0.89
CA ASN A 103 4.32 -20.65 -0.32
C ASN A 103 4.46 -19.12 -0.32
N LYS A 104 5.65 -18.64 0.06
CA LYS A 104 5.96 -17.20 0.16
C LYS A 104 5.72 -16.39 -1.12
N LYS A 105 5.74 -17.04 -2.30
CA LYS A 105 5.47 -16.37 -3.58
C LYS A 105 4.00 -15.94 -3.72
N ASP A 106 3.07 -16.61 -3.05
CA ASP A 106 1.65 -16.30 -3.15
C ASP A 106 1.32 -14.96 -2.47
N PHE A 107 2.10 -14.55 -1.47
CA PHE A 107 1.91 -13.25 -0.81
C PHE A 107 2.11 -12.05 -1.73
N CYS A 108 2.90 -12.21 -2.80
CA CYS A 108 3.22 -11.11 -3.72
C CYS A 108 2.12 -10.80 -4.73
N TRP A 109 1.29 -11.76 -5.11
CA TRP A 109 0.33 -11.58 -6.21
C TRP A 109 -1.06 -12.16 -5.96
N ASN A 110 -1.21 -13.19 -5.11
CA ASN A 110 -2.49 -13.86 -4.89
C ASN A 110 -3.38 -13.00 -3.99
N GLY A 111 -4.36 -12.29 -4.57
CA GLY A 111 -5.28 -11.42 -3.84
C GLY A 111 -6.47 -12.14 -3.21
N GLY A 112 -6.58 -13.46 -3.34
CA GLY A 112 -7.75 -14.26 -2.96
C GLY A 112 -8.66 -14.58 -4.14
N LYS A 113 -9.80 -15.23 -3.88
CA LYS A 113 -10.74 -15.74 -4.90
C LYS A 113 -11.12 -14.67 -5.93
N TRP A 114 -11.26 -13.42 -5.48
CA TRP A 114 -11.66 -12.30 -6.34
C TRP A 114 -10.54 -11.27 -6.55
N GLY A 115 -9.35 -11.50 -5.99
CA GLY A 115 -8.22 -10.57 -6.05
C GLY A 115 -8.39 -9.32 -5.19
N ILE A 116 -9.39 -9.28 -4.30
CA ILE A 116 -9.75 -8.08 -3.50
C ILE A 116 -9.74 -8.35 -2.00
N GLU A 117 -9.53 -9.58 -1.56
CA GLU A 117 -9.70 -9.99 -0.18
C GLU A 117 -8.70 -9.29 0.74
N ILE A 118 -7.45 -9.17 0.33
CA ILE A 118 -6.47 -8.37 1.09
C ILE A 118 -6.78 -6.89 1.06
N PHE A 119 -7.23 -6.39 -0.09
CA PHE A 119 -7.62 -4.99 -0.16
C PHE A 119 -8.81 -4.70 0.76
N LYS A 120 -9.73 -5.67 0.92
CA LYS A 120 -10.83 -5.60 1.90
C LYS A 120 -10.33 -5.60 3.33
N GLU A 121 -9.43 -6.51 3.71
CA GLU A 121 -8.82 -6.50 5.05
C GLU A 121 -8.12 -5.16 5.31
N PHE A 122 -7.36 -4.65 4.35
CA PHE A 122 -6.71 -3.35 4.41
C PHE A 122 -7.73 -2.22 4.65
N LEU A 123 -8.80 -2.14 3.86
CA LEU A 123 -9.81 -1.10 4.00
C LEU A 123 -10.59 -1.17 5.33
N ASN A 124 -10.67 -2.34 5.97
CA ASN A 124 -11.28 -2.46 7.30
C ASN A 124 -10.42 -1.79 8.39
N GLU A 125 -9.10 -1.77 8.23
CA GLU A 125 -8.16 -1.33 9.27
C GLU A 125 -7.62 0.09 9.00
N VAL A 126 -7.43 0.46 7.74
CA VAL A 126 -6.66 1.65 7.32
C VAL A 126 -7.18 2.96 7.91
N ARG A 127 -8.50 3.09 8.11
CA ARG A 127 -9.10 4.35 8.58
C ARG A 127 -8.62 4.72 9.98
N GLU A 128 -8.25 3.76 10.83
CA GLU A 128 -7.70 4.04 12.17
C GLU A 128 -6.29 4.62 12.13
N PHE A 129 -5.60 4.52 10.99
CA PHE A 129 -4.20 4.93 10.82
C PHE A 129 -4.06 6.18 9.94
N LEU A 130 -5.11 6.58 9.24
CA LEU A 130 -5.14 7.82 8.46
C LEU A 130 -5.27 9.03 9.36
N ASN A 131 -4.47 10.06 9.09
CA ASN A 131 -4.64 11.36 9.70
C ASN A 131 -5.84 12.09 9.06
N LEU A 132 -6.99 12.02 9.72
CA LEU A 132 -8.25 12.61 9.26
C LEU A 132 -8.40 14.10 9.64
N THR A 133 -7.38 14.73 10.23
CA THR A 133 -7.45 16.16 10.62
C THR A 133 -7.28 17.12 9.44
N HIS A 134 -6.80 16.61 8.30
CA HIS A 134 -6.68 17.32 7.04
C HIS A 134 -6.80 16.34 5.86
N GLU A 135 -6.59 16.83 4.64
CA GLU A 135 -6.59 15.97 3.47
C GLU A 135 -5.52 14.87 3.59
N CYS A 136 -5.96 13.62 3.45
CA CYS A 136 -5.13 12.43 3.37
C CYS A 136 -5.60 11.52 2.23
N TYR A 137 -4.69 10.69 1.73
CA TYR A 137 -4.89 9.95 0.50
C TYR A 137 -4.35 8.53 0.61
N ILE A 138 -5.04 7.57 0.00
CA ILE A 138 -4.48 6.23 -0.25
C ILE A 138 -4.26 6.08 -1.75
N TYR A 139 -3.03 5.84 -2.19
CA TYR A 139 -2.73 5.47 -3.57
C TYR A 139 -2.63 3.97 -3.67
N TYR A 140 -3.34 3.36 -4.60
CA TYR A 140 -3.25 1.92 -4.79
C TYR A 140 -3.32 1.48 -6.24
N ILE A 141 -2.74 0.32 -6.50
CA ILE A 141 -2.78 -0.33 -7.81
C ILE A 141 -3.89 -1.37 -7.86
N SER A 142 -4.62 -1.42 -8.96
CA SER A 142 -5.56 -2.50 -9.28
C SER A 142 -5.42 -2.96 -10.72
N SER A 143 -5.76 -4.22 -11.00
CA SER A 143 -5.89 -4.75 -12.35
C SER A 143 -7.32 -4.67 -12.86
N SER A 144 -7.51 -4.35 -14.16
CA SER A 144 -8.81 -4.44 -14.82
C SER A 144 -9.39 -5.86 -14.88
N ARG A 145 -8.57 -6.90 -14.64
CA ARG A 145 -9.01 -8.30 -14.53
C ARG A 145 -9.71 -8.60 -13.20
N GLY A 146 -9.51 -7.75 -12.19
CA GLY A 146 -10.21 -7.85 -10.91
C GLY A 146 -11.69 -7.51 -11.05
N ASN A 147 -12.52 -7.97 -10.12
CA ASN A 147 -13.95 -7.66 -10.13
C ASN A 147 -14.21 -6.19 -9.73
N GLN A 148 -14.19 -5.30 -10.72
CA GLN A 148 -14.32 -3.85 -10.50
C GLN A 148 -15.62 -3.45 -9.79
N LYS A 149 -16.73 -4.14 -10.08
CA LYS A 149 -18.02 -3.85 -9.42
C LYS A 149 -17.96 -4.15 -7.93
N LYS A 150 -17.39 -5.30 -7.54
CA LYS A 150 -17.20 -5.64 -6.11
C LYS A 150 -16.22 -4.69 -5.43
N LEU A 151 -15.15 -4.31 -6.12
CA LEU A 151 -14.17 -3.36 -5.61
C LEU A 151 -14.81 -1.98 -5.33
N ASN A 152 -15.58 -1.45 -6.27
CA ASN A 152 -16.27 -0.17 -6.10
C ASN A 152 -17.28 -0.21 -4.95
N ASN A 153 -18.11 -1.26 -4.89
CA ASN A 153 -19.06 -1.44 -3.78
C ASN A 153 -18.35 -1.51 -2.43
N LEU A 154 -17.22 -2.21 -2.35
CA LEU A 154 -16.41 -2.31 -1.14
C LEU A 154 -15.84 -0.94 -0.74
N ILE A 155 -15.32 -0.17 -1.70
CA ILE A 155 -14.77 1.17 -1.44
C ILE A 155 -15.84 2.10 -0.90
N GLU A 156 -17.04 2.09 -1.50
CA GLU A 156 -18.18 2.86 -1.04
C GLU A 156 -18.64 2.42 0.36
N GLU A 157 -18.75 1.11 0.62
CA GLU A 157 -19.09 0.55 1.94
C GLU A 157 -18.12 1.03 3.03
N LYS A 158 -16.84 1.19 2.68
CA LYS A 158 -15.78 1.66 3.60
C LYS A 158 -15.66 3.18 3.66
N ARG A 159 -16.62 3.91 3.07
CA ARG A 159 -16.69 5.37 3.06
C ARG A 159 -15.43 6.01 2.48
N PHE A 160 -15.04 5.54 1.30
CA PHE A 160 -14.02 6.17 0.48
C PHE A 160 -14.61 6.55 -0.88
N LYS A 161 -14.12 7.63 -1.46
CA LYS A 161 -14.31 7.95 -2.89
C LYS A 161 -13.09 7.46 -3.65
N ASN A 162 -13.29 6.75 -4.75
CA ASN A 162 -12.21 6.35 -5.64
C ASN A 162 -12.05 7.33 -6.80
N GLN A 163 -10.81 7.71 -7.10
CA GLN A 163 -10.45 8.45 -8.29
C GLN A 163 -9.39 7.67 -9.07
N VAL A 164 -9.68 7.31 -10.32
CA VAL A 164 -8.68 6.79 -11.25
C VAL A 164 -7.77 7.94 -11.67
N LEU A 165 -6.46 7.79 -11.45
CA LEU A 165 -5.47 8.81 -11.80
C LEU A 165 -4.77 8.51 -13.11
N GLU A 166 -4.39 7.25 -13.32
CA GLU A 166 -3.66 6.82 -14.51
C GLU A 166 -4.00 5.37 -14.83
N LYS A 167 -3.94 5.02 -16.11
CA LYS A 167 -4.22 3.67 -16.60
C LYS A 167 -3.20 3.29 -17.65
N LYS A 168 -2.51 2.18 -17.46
CA LYS A 168 -1.53 1.66 -18.42
C LYS A 168 -1.92 0.27 -18.90
N HIS A 169 -2.06 0.12 -20.21
CA HIS A 169 -2.29 -1.18 -20.83
C HIS A 169 -0.99 -1.98 -20.90
N ILE A 170 -1.00 -3.19 -20.36
CA ILE A 170 0.15 -4.11 -20.34
C ILE A 170 -0.36 -5.50 -20.73
N PHE A 171 0.09 -5.98 -21.91
CA PHE A 171 -0.32 -7.25 -22.52
C PHE A 171 -1.84 -7.42 -22.68
N PHE A 172 -2.48 -8.03 -21.68
CA PHE A 172 -3.89 -8.43 -21.66
C PHE A 172 -4.66 -7.78 -20.51
N GLU A 173 -4.04 -6.89 -19.74
CA GLU A 173 -4.67 -6.20 -18.63
C GLU A 173 -4.32 -4.72 -18.60
N ASP A 174 -5.13 -3.96 -17.88
CA ASP A 174 -4.80 -2.61 -17.54
C ASP A 174 -4.40 -2.55 -16.07
N ILE A 175 -3.22 -1.99 -15.83
CA ILE A 175 -2.78 -1.62 -14.49
C ILE A 175 -3.25 -0.19 -14.24
N ILE A 176 -4.03 -0.02 -13.18
CA ILE A 176 -4.72 1.22 -12.86
C ILE A 176 -4.15 1.77 -11.57
N LEU A 177 -3.68 3.02 -11.61
CA LEU A 177 -3.36 3.79 -10.42
C LEU A 177 -4.61 4.53 -9.96
N ASN A 178 -4.99 4.27 -8.72
CA ASN A 178 -6.16 4.82 -8.07
C ASN A 178 -5.75 5.66 -6.87
N ARG A 179 -6.62 6.61 -6.50
CA ARG A 179 -6.53 7.39 -5.28
C ARG A 179 -7.85 7.32 -4.52
N LEU A 180 -7.80 6.78 -3.31
CA LEU A 180 -8.90 6.86 -2.36
C LEU A 180 -8.80 8.13 -1.54
N ILE A 181 -9.97 8.75 -1.32
CA ILE A 181 -10.17 9.92 -0.48
C ILE A 181 -11.19 9.53 0.58
N PRO A 182 -10.89 9.65 1.88
CA PRO A 182 -11.90 9.43 2.92
C PRO A 182 -13.15 10.26 2.67
N SER A 183 -14.30 9.62 2.81
CA SER A 183 -15.62 10.24 2.72
C SER A 183 -16.27 10.23 4.09
N ASP A 184 -17.02 11.29 4.39
CA ASP A 184 -17.86 11.41 5.59
C ASP A 184 -19.31 10.96 5.35
N PHE A 185 -19.66 10.67 4.09
CA PHE A 185 -20.94 10.07 3.68
C PHE A 185 -20.94 8.56 3.90
#